data_AF-A0A6N7AYL4-F1
#
_entry.id   AF-A0A6N7AYL4-F1
#
_cell.length_a   1.000
_cell.length_b   1.000
_cell.length_c   1.000
_cell.angle_alpha   90.00
_cell.angle_beta   90.00
_cell.angle_gamma   90.00
#
_symmetry.space_group_name_H-M   'P 1'
#
loop_
_entity.id
_entity.type
_entity.pdbx_description
1 polymer ?
#
loop_
_entity_poly.entity_id
_entity_poly.type
_entity_poly.pdbx_seq_one_letter_code
_entity_poly.pdbx_strand_id
1 'polypeptide(L)'
;MWTGENTILNRAGVPKELLVLASKVLSNFSIPPNGMVIVLDDSDYGDFHNQAWNKNMAFHANIRLGGVEEMSPLHLLELMDTGEYEHLVWLSKRACMSFRMDFVWILSHELRHLEHNRLSHMLSLTQDFLYQTLGLVEIDEPRLATIIPTELDAELAAWCATRQLFGDMIADSYVREKAGQDLRFAVLLDYKPEKHFDFIGATVHLLQKYKTQLQNVQHDSDDPLVKDFDIDAICPHLLLHKEDPGIVP
;
A
#
# COMPACT_ATOMS: atom_id res chain seq x y z
N MET A 1 7.56 -22.72 4.15
CA MET A 1 7.21 -22.00 5.38
C MET A 1 8.21 -20.86 5.45
N TRP A 2 7.76 -19.61 5.36
CA TRP A 2 8.62 -18.43 5.32
C TRP A 2 9.08 -18.13 6.74
N THR A 3 10.29 -18.58 7.09
CA THR A 3 10.79 -18.60 8.47
C THR A 3 11.77 -17.49 8.77
N GLY A 4 12.07 -16.60 7.81
CA GLY A 4 12.99 -15.50 8.00
C GLY A 4 12.56 -14.62 9.18
N GLU A 5 13.52 -14.19 10.01
CA GLU A 5 13.24 -13.18 11.02
C GLU A 5 12.93 -11.84 10.34
N ASN A 6 12.00 -11.08 10.89
CA ASN A 6 11.68 -9.78 10.34
C ASN A 6 12.89 -8.87 10.36
N THR A 7 13.28 -8.34 9.20
CA THR A 7 14.55 -7.64 9.04
C THR A 7 14.37 -6.30 8.34
N ILE A 8 15.13 -5.29 8.79
CA ILE A 8 15.30 -4.01 8.09
C ILE A 8 16.71 -3.96 7.48
N LEU A 9 16.79 -3.95 6.15
CA LEU A 9 18.04 -3.83 5.41
C LEU A 9 18.31 -2.37 5.07
N ASN A 10 19.29 -1.76 5.75
CA ASN A 10 19.66 -0.36 5.55
C ASN A 10 20.77 -0.20 4.51
N ARG A 11 20.41 -0.19 3.22
CA ARG A 11 21.36 0.05 2.12
C ARG A 11 21.61 1.54 1.88
N ALA A 12 20.58 2.36 2.02
CA ALA A 12 20.63 3.80 1.85
C ALA A 12 21.58 4.51 2.84
N GLY A 13 22.02 3.84 3.89
CA GLY A 13 22.79 4.44 4.97
C GLY A 13 21.96 5.41 5.79
N VAL A 14 20.66 5.13 5.97
CA VAL A 14 19.81 6.01 6.80
C VAL A 14 20.39 6.11 8.21
N PRO A 15 20.37 7.31 8.81
CA PRO A 15 20.91 7.53 10.14
C PRO A 15 20.11 6.78 11.20
N LYS A 16 20.76 6.49 12.34
CA LYS A 16 20.19 5.69 13.43
C LYS A 16 18.85 6.25 13.93
N GLU A 17 18.68 7.57 13.92
CA GLU A 17 17.45 8.24 14.33
C GLU A 17 16.26 7.85 13.44
N LEU A 18 16.47 7.67 12.13
CA LEU A 18 15.42 7.23 11.21
C LEU A 18 15.11 5.73 11.38
N LEU A 19 16.10 4.90 11.70
CA LEU A 19 15.86 3.49 12.04
C LEU A 19 15.04 3.34 13.34
N VAL A 20 15.29 4.20 14.33
CA VAL A 20 14.48 4.27 15.54
C VAL A 20 13.05 4.71 15.21
N LEU A 21 12.87 5.69 14.30
CA LEU A 21 11.54 6.08 13.84
C LEU A 21 10.83 4.94 13.11
N ALA A 22 11.50 4.24 12.20
CA ALA A 22 10.94 3.06 11.52
C ALA A 22 10.47 2.01 12.52
N SER A 23 11.28 1.72 13.54
CA SER A 23 10.90 0.77 14.62
C SER A 23 9.65 1.21 15.39
N LYS A 24 9.49 2.51 15.64
CA LYS A 24 8.28 3.07 16.28
C LYS A 24 7.06 3.04 15.36
N VAL A 25 7.26 3.22 14.05
CA VAL A 25 6.18 3.04 13.08
C VAL A 25 5.71 1.60 13.10
N LEU A 26 6.63 0.64 13.03
CA LEU A 26 6.30 -0.79 13.04
C LEU A 26 5.49 -1.22 14.27
N SER A 27 5.72 -0.61 15.44
CA SER A 27 4.91 -0.92 16.63
C SER A 27 3.45 -0.47 16.56
N ASN A 28 3.09 0.36 15.58
CA ASN A 28 1.72 0.82 15.38
C ASN A 28 0.92 -0.09 14.42
N PHE A 29 1.56 -1.09 13.82
CA PHE A 29 0.96 -1.98 12.83
C PHE A 29 1.07 -3.44 13.27
N SER A 30 0.15 -4.25 12.78
CA SER A 30 0.10 -5.70 12.98
C SER A 30 1.09 -6.38 12.05
N ILE A 31 2.37 -6.36 12.43
CA ILE A 31 3.45 -7.01 11.70
C ILE A 31 3.36 -8.55 11.89
N PRO A 32 3.57 -9.37 10.85
CA PRO A 32 3.63 -10.82 11.02
C PRO A 32 4.81 -11.18 11.94
N PRO A 33 4.79 -12.28 12.70
CA PRO A 33 5.90 -12.63 13.58
C PRO A 33 7.20 -12.96 12.83
N ASN A 34 7.09 -13.32 11.54
CA ASN A 34 8.18 -13.78 10.67
C ASN A 34 7.88 -13.40 9.21
N GLY A 35 8.88 -13.52 8.35
CA GLY A 35 8.70 -13.53 6.90
C GLY A 35 8.49 -12.16 6.26
N MET A 36 8.83 -11.06 6.96
CA MET A 36 8.81 -9.71 6.38
C MET A 36 10.22 -9.14 6.27
N VAL A 37 10.54 -8.54 5.13
CA VAL A 37 11.76 -7.75 4.94
C VAL A 37 11.39 -6.32 4.54
N ILE A 38 12.04 -5.35 5.18
CA ILE A 38 11.97 -3.93 4.80
C ILE A 38 13.30 -3.54 4.20
N VAL A 39 13.31 -3.08 2.96
CA VAL A 39 14.52 -2.61 2.28
C VAL A 39 14.50 -1.09 2.20
N LEU A 40 15.43 -0.45 2.90
CA LEU A 40 15.71 0.98 2.80
C LEU A 40 16.82 1.16 1.76
N ASP A 41 16.43 1.39 0.51
CA ASP A 41 17.30 1.23 -0.64
C ASP A 41 18.13 2.47 -0.98
N ASP A 42 19.32 2.26 -1.53
CA ASP A 42 20.24 3.35 -1.93
C ASP A 42 19.95 3.91 -3.33
N SER A 43 18.91 3.38 -3.97
CA SER A 43 18.54 3.62 -5.36
C SER A 43 17.06 4.01 -5.50
N ASP A 44 16.75 4.76 -6.56
CA ASP A 44 15.38 5.22 -6.89
C ASP A 44 14.77 4.50 -8.10
N TYR A 45 15.59 3.76 -8.86
CA TYR A 45 15.17 3.02 -10.07
C TYR A 45 14.39 3.84 -11.11
N GLY A 46 14.57 5.17 -11.16
CA GLY A 46 13.83 6.07 -12.06
C GLY A 46 14.02 5.81 -13.56
N ASP A 47 15.01 5.02 -13.96
CA ASP A 47 15.25 4.60 -15.36
C ASP A 47 14.91 3.12 -15.61
N PHE A 48 14.34 2.43 -14.61
CA PHE A 48 14.05 1.00 -14.71
C PHE A 48 12.82 0.74 -15.57
N HIS A 49 12.82 -0.38 -16.30
CA HIS A 49 11.74 -0.70 -17.26
C HIS A 49 10.40 -0.97 -16.57
N ASN A 50 10.44 -1.59 -15.41
CA ASN A 50 9.25 -1.88 -14.62
C ASN A 50 8.77 -0.61 -13.90
N GLN A 51 7.50 -0.26 -14.13
CA GLN A 51 6.91 0.97 -13.64
C GLN A 51 6.75 1.02 -12.11
N ALA A 52 6.60 -0.13 -11.45
CA ALA A 52 6.50 -0.19 -9.99
C ALA A 52 7.79 0.34 -9.34
N TRP A 53 8.95 -0.02 -9.91
CA TRP A 53 10.25 0.47 -9.45
C TRP A 53 10.52 1.91 -9.88
N ASN A 54 10.15 2.27 -11.11
CA ASN A 54 10.47 3.56 -11.70
C ASN A 54 9.64 4.72 -11.12
N LYS A 55 8.34 4.51 -10.92
CA LYS A 55 7.41 5.58 -10.59
C LYS A 55 7.19 5.75 -9.09
N ASN A 56 7.30 4.67 -8.32
CA ASN A 56 6.95 4.69 -6.90
C ASN A 56 8.15 5.05 -6.01
N MET A 57 7.85 5.66 -4.87
CA MET A 57 8.84 5.94 -3.83
C MET A 57 8.96 4.79 -2.82
N ALA A 58 7.92 3.97 -2.74
CA ALA A 58 7.85 2.79 -1.93
C ALA A 58 6.75 1.89 -2.48
N PHE A 59 6.76 0.63 -2.09
CA PHE A 59 5.59 -0.24 -2.19
C PHE A 59 5.72 -1.45 -1.25
N HIS A 60 4.59 -2.02 -0.89
CA HIS A 60 4.47 -3.39 -0.39
C HIS A 60 4.30 -4.38 -1.54
N ALA A 61 4.96 -5.53 -1.44
CA ALA A 61 4.75 -6.68 -2.31
C ALA A 61 4.57 -7.96 -1.48
N ASN A 62 3.58 -8.76 -1.85
CA ASN A 62 3.52 -10.17 -1.46
C ASN A 62 4.33 -10.99 -2.49
N ILE A 63 5.48 -11.49 -2.04
CA ILE A 63 6.45 -12.22 -2.87
C ILE A 63 5.80 -13.45 -3.49
N ARG A 64 4.96 -14.17 -2.74
CA ARG A 64 4.26 -15.37 -3.22
C ARG A 64 3.39 -15.11 -4.46
N LEU A 65 2.89 -13.89 -4.64
CA LEU A 65 2.03 -13.54 -5.77
C LEU A 65 2.83 -13.26 -7.06
N GLY A 66 4.17 -13.19 -7.00
CA GLY A 66 5.08 -13.22 -8.15
C GLY A 66 5.08 -11.98 -9.07
N GLY A 67 4.17 -11.03 -8.90
CA GLY A 67 3.93 -9.95 -9.87
C GLY A 67 5.10 -8.98 -10.11
N VAL A 68 6.00 -8.81 -9.14
CA VAL A 68 7.11 -7.85 -9.22
C VAL A 68 8.45 -8.53 -9.57
N GLU A 69 8.53 -9.85 -9.41
CA GLU A 69 9.79 -10.60 -9.40
C GLU A 69 10.54 -10.49 -10.74
N GLU A 70 9.93 -10.86 -11.87
CA GLU A 70 10.62 -11.06 -13.14
C GLU A 70 11.39 -9.86 -13.72
N MET A 71 11.10 -8.63 -13.25
CA MET A 71 11.77 -7.41 -13.67
C MET A 71 12.22 -6.58 -12.48
N SER A 72 12.72 -7.23 -11.43
CA SER A 72 13.23 -6.55 -10.24
C SER A 72 14.75 -6.32 -10.30
N PRO A 73 15.25 -5.29 -9.59
CA PRO A 73 16.70 -5.14 -9.36
C PRO A 73 17.29 -6.43 -8.76
N LEU A 74 18.51 -6.79 -9.19
CA LEU A 74 19.12 -8.09 -8.86
C LEU A 74 19.16 -8.40 -7.36
N HIS A 75 19.51 -7.44 -6.50
CA HIS A 75 19.55 -7.69 -5.05
C HIS A 75 18.16 -7.88 -4.43
N LEU A 76 17.11 -7.30 -5.02
CA LEU A 76 15.73 -7.52 -4.57
C LEU A 76 15.23 -8.88 -5.06
N LEU A 77 15.58 -9.26 -6.29
CA LEU A 77 15.38 -10.62 -6.80
C LEU A 77 16.02 -11.66 -5.89
N GLU A 78 17.31 -11.50 -5.58
CA GLU A 78 18.05 -12.40 -4.69
C GLU A 78 17.36 -12.54 -3.33
N LEU A 79 16.79 -11.46 -2.79
CA LEU A 79 16.03 -11.49 -1.54
C LEU A 79 14.71 -12.25 -1.67
N MET A 80 13.96 -12.02 -2.75
CA MET A 80 12.68 -12.68 -3.01
C MET A 80 12.85 -14.18 -3.26
N ASP A 81 13.92 -14.56 -3.95
CA ASP A 81 14.26 -15.95 -4.30
C ASP A 81 14.75 -16.79 -3.11
N THR A 82 15.10 -16.17 -1.98
CA THR A 82 15.63 -16.89 -0.79
C THR A 82 14.65 -17.92 -0.23
N GLY A 83 13.34 -17.73 -0.40
CA GLY A 83 12.34 -18.52 0.31
C GLY A 83 12.17 -18.14 1.78
N GLU A 84 12.83 -17.09 2.26
CA GLU A 84 12.79 -16.66 3.67
C GLU A 84 11.63 -15.70 3.97
N TYR A 85 11.27 -14.84 3.01
CA TYR A 85 10.31 -13.74 3.17
C TYR A 85 9.06 -13.92 2.30
N GLU A 86 7.89 -13.71 2.89
CA GLU A 86 6.61 -13.61 2.19
C GLU A 86 6.27 -12.18 1.78
N HIS A 87 6.76 -11.20 2.54
CA HIS A 87 6.46 -9.79 2.34
C HIS A 87 7.73 -8.96 2.18
N LEU A 88 7.75 -8.13 1.15
CA LEU A 88 8.74 -7.09 0.93
C LEU A 88 8.05 -5.73 1.10
N VAL A 89 8.63 -4.87 1.93
CA VAL A 89 8.33 -3.43 1.93
C VAL A 89 9.57 -2.72 1.44
N TRP A 90 9.51 -2.15 0.25
CA TRP A 90 10.65 -1.44 -0.33
C TRP A 90 10.43 0.07 -0.23
N LEU A 91 11.47 0.80 0.17
CA LEU A 91 11.53 2.24 0.15
C LEU A 91 12.73 2.69 -0.67
N SER A 92 12.50 3.59 -1.63
CA SER A 92 13.52 4.15 -2.49
C SER A 92 14.49 5.07 -1.73
N LYS A 93 15.62 5.43 -2.34
CA LYS A 93 16.56 6.41 -1.78
C LYS A 93 15.88 7.73 -1.44
N ARG A 94 15.05 8.24 -2.34
CA ARG A 94 14.28 9.48 -2.18
C ARG A 94 13.34 9.42 -0.98
N ALA A 95 12.67 8.28 -0.74
CA ALA A 95 11.88 8.08 0.47
C ALA A 95 12.77 8.04 1.72
N CYS A 96 13.89 7.33 1.66
CA CYS A 96 14.84 7.21 2.77
C CYS A 96 15.50 8.55 3.16
N MET A 97 15.64 9.48 2.22
CA MET A 97 16.25 10.80 2.40
C MET A 97 15.24 11.93 2.57
N SER A 98 13.94 11.62 2.61
CA SER A 98 12.89 12.63 2.76
C SER A 98 12.88 13.24 4.16
N PHE A 99 12.05 14.27 4.35
CA PHE A 99 11.78 14.77 5.69
C PHE A 99 11.17 13.65 6.56
N ARG A 100 11.41 13.70 7.87
CA ARG A 100 11.01 12.63 8.81
C ARG A 100 9.52 12.31 8.76
N MET A 101 8.69 13.32 8.50
CA MET A 101 7.24 13.14 8.38
C MET A 101 6.86 12.43 7.10
N ASP A 102 7.45 12.81 5.94
CA ASP A 102 7.26 12.08 4.68
C ASP A 102 7.71 10.62 4.82
N PHE A 103 8.85 10.37 5.47
CA PHE A 103 9.37 9.00 5.67
C PHE A 103 8.39 8.14 6.49
N VAL A 104 7.92 8.67 7.63
CA VAL A 104 6.94 7.99 8.48
C VAL A 104 5.64 7.77 7.72
N TRP A 105 5.18 8.77 6.96
CA TRP A 105 3.96 8.70 6.16
C TRP A 105 4.05 7.56 5.13
N ILE A 106 5.12 7.56 4.32
CA ILE A 106 5.38 6.55 3.28
C ILE A 106 5.45 5.15 3.89
N LEU A 107 6.28 4.96 4.93
CA LEU A 107 6.41 3.64 5.56
C LEU A 107 5.07 3.16 6.14
N SER A 108 4.32 4.03 6.80
CA SER A 108 3.02 3.69 7.39
C SER A 108 1.99 3.31 6.34
N HIS A 109 2.00 4.01 5.19
CA HIS A 109 1.15 3.70 4.04
C HIS A 109 1.42 2.26 3.55
N GLU A 110 2.68 1.89 3.32
CA GLU A 110 3.02 0.54 2.85
C GLU A 110 2.74 -0.56 3.88
N LEU A 111 2.94 -0.26 5.16
CA LEU A 111 2.59 -1.21 6.22
C LEU A 111 1.08 -1.45 6.31
N ARG A 112 0.26 -0.48 5.92
CA ARG A 112 -1.18 -0.69 5.85
C ARG A 112 -1.57 -1.63 4.72
N HIS A 113 -0.93 -1.53 3.55
CA HIS A 113 -1.10 -2.51 2.46
C HIS A 113 -0.70 -3.93 2.88
N LEU A 114 0.36 -4.05 3.69
CA LEU A 114 0.73 -5.33 4.29
C LEU A 114 -0.39 -5.88 5.19
N GLU A 115 -0.99 -5.05 6.04
CA GLU A 115 -2.12 -5.49 6.88
C GLU A 115 -3.34 -5.90 6.05
N HIS A 116 -3.66 -5.16 4.97
CA HIS A 116 -4.73 -5.54 4.04
C HIS A 116 -4.46 -6.90 3.42
N ASN A 117 -3.23 -7.13 2.96
CA ASN A 117 -2.84 -8.40 2.36
C ASN A 117 -2.92 -9.57 3.36
N ARG A 118 -2.56 -9.33 4.63
CA ARG A 118 -2.70 -10.31 5.72
C ARG A 118 -4.16 -10.61 6.05
N LEU A 119 -5.04 -9.61 5.96
CA LEU A 119 -6.47 -9.78 6.16
C LEU A 119 -7.07 -10.62 5.04
N SER A 120 -6.76 -10.28 3.78
CA SER A 120 -7.09 -11.08 2.61
C SER A 120 -6.23 -10.69 1.41
N HIS A 121 -5.52 -11.67 0.84
CA HIS A 121 -4.78 -11.47 -0.42
C HIS A 121 -5.67 -10.99 -1.58
N MET A 122 -6.98 -11.26 -1.52
CA MET A 122 -7.95 -10.79 -2.50
C MET A 122 -8.10 -9.27 -2.48
N LEU A 123 -7.80 -8.59 -1.36
CA LEU A 123 -7.78 -7.13 -1.31
C LEU A 123 -6.67 -6.55 -2.18
N SER A 124 -5.47 -7.12 -2.12
CA SER A 124 -4.34 -6.70 -2.98
C SER A 124 -4.64 -6.93 -4.45
N LEU A 125 -5.18 -8.11 -4.81
CA LEU A 125 -5.61 -8.37 -6.19
C LEU A 125 -6.69 -7.40 -6.66
N THR A 126 -7.63 -7.05 -5.78
CA THR A 126 -8.70 -6.09 -6.08
C THR A 126 -8.14 -4.68 -6.28
N GLN A 127 -7.20 -4.26 -5.45
CA GLN A 127 -6.51 -2.98 -5.58
C GLN A 127 -5.76 -2.90 -6.90
N ASP A 128 -4.96 -3.91 -7.24
CA ASP A 128 -4.24 -3.99 -8.52
C ASP A 128 -5.20 -3.92 -9.71
N PHE A 129 -6.30 -4.68 -9.65
CA PHE A 129 -7.35 -4.66 -10.67
C PHE A 129 -7.95 -3.25 -10.84
N LEU A 130 -8.31 -2.59 -9.74
CA LEU A 130 -8.88 -1.25 -9.75
C LEU A 130 -7.89 -0.21 -10.26
N TYR A 131 -6.61 -0.31 -9.90
CA TYR A 131 -5.56 0.56 -10.41
C TYR A 131 -5.43 0.52 -11.94
N GLN A 132 -5.55 -0.68 -12.51
CA GLN A 132 -5.42 -0.87 -13.96
C GLN A 132 -6.69 -0.49 -14.72
N THR A 133 -7.87 -0.68 -14.12
CA THR A 133 -9.15 -0.57 -14.84
C THR A 133 -9.92 0.73 -14.59
N LEU A 134 -9.79 1.36 -13.41
CA LEU A 134 -10.60 2.55 -13.09
C LEU A 134 -10.33 3.76 -14.00
N GLY A 135 -9.10 3.90 -14.51
CA GLY A 135 -8.77 4.95 -15.48
C GLY A 135 -9.46 4.80 -16.83
N LEU A 136 -9.99 3.61 -17.12
CA LEU A 136 -10.60 3.22 -18.39
C LEU A 136 -12.13 3.25 -18.37
N VAL A 137 -12.73 3.55 -17.21
CA VAL A 137 -14.19 3.63 -17.04
C VAL A 137 -14.63 5.06 -16.71
N GLU A 138 -15.89 5.38 -17.03
CA GLU A 138 -16.50 6.64 -16.64
C GLU A 138 -17.03 6.53 -15.20
N ILE A 139 -16.43 7.33 -14.31
CA ILE A 139 -16.75 7.38 -12.89
C ILE A 139 -17.22 8.79 -12.51
N ASP A 140 -18.05 8.87 -11.47
CA ASP A 140 -18.63 10.15 -11.04
C ASP A 140 -17.64 10.92 -10.15
N GLU A 141 -16.75 10.17 -9.49
CA GLU A 141 -15.79 10.68 -8.53
C GLU A 141 -14.50 11.17 -9.21
N PRO A 142 -13.73 12.07 -8.56
CA PRO A 142 -12.42 12.47 -9.05
C PRO A 142 -11.49 11.27 -9.22
N ARG A 143 -10.84 11.18 -10.39
CA ARG A 143 -9.81 10.16 -10.70
C ARG A 143 -8.53 10.43 -9.91
N LEU A 144 -8.54 10.03 -8.63
CA LEU A 144 -7.43 10.11 -7.70
C LEU A 144 -7.09 8.71 -7.21
N ALA A 145 -5.84 8.45 -6.81
CA ALA A 145 -5.48 7.14 -6.24
C ALA A 145 -6.36 6.78 -5.02
N THR A 146 -6.71 7.78 -4.20
CA THR A 146 -7.58 7.64 -3.02
C THR A 146 -9.05 7.35 -3.34
N ILE A 147 -9.44 7.26 -4.61
CA ILE A 147 -10.73 6.67 -4.97
C ILE A 147 -10.76 5.17 -4.67
N ILE A 148 -9.60 4.50 -4.73
CA ILE A 148 -9.45 3.11 -4.36
C ILE A 148 -9.48 3.06 -2.82
N PRO A 149 -10.46 2.39 -2.21
CA PRO A 149 -10.66 2.52 -0.77
C PRO A 149 -9.51 1.99 0.08
N THR A 150 -8.76 0.98 -0.38
CA THR A 150 -7.55 0.52 0.32
C THR A 150 -6.46 1.59 0.34
N GLU A 151 -6.32 2.38 -0.72
CA GLU A 151 -5.38 3.53 -0.77
C GLU A 151 -5.79 4.64 0.19
N LEU A 152 -7.08 4.99 0.21
CA LEU A 152 -7.58 5.97 1.19
C LEU A 152 -7.34 5.48 2.63
N ASP A 153 -7.60 4.21 2.90
CA ASP A 153 -7.34 3.62 4.21
C ASP A 153 -5.84 3.64 4.58
N ALA A 154 -4.96 3.38 3.61
CA ALA A 154 -3.50 3.49 3.79
C ALA A 154 -3.05 4.94 4.10
N GLU A 155 -3.61 5.93 3.41
CA GLU A 155 -3.36 7.35 3.69
C GLU A 155 -3.90 7.77 5.08
N LEU A 156 -5.08 7.28 5.48
CA LEU A 156 -5.63 7.54 6.82
C LEU A 156 -4.79 6.88 7.92
N ALA A 157 -4.30 5.67 7.70
CA ALA A 157 -3.38 4.99 8.62
C ALA A 157 -2.05 5.75 8.75
N ALA A 158 -1.49 6.24 7.64
CA ALA A 158 -0.31 7.09 7.63
C ALA A 158 -0.51 8.40 8.40
N TRP A 159 -1.69 9.03 8.26
CA TRP A 159 -2.04 10.20 9.06
C TRP A 159 -2.15 9.86 10.55
N CYS A 160 -2.77 8.74 10.90
CA CYS A 160 -2.87 8.29 12.29
C CYS A 160 -1.49 8.04 12.91
N ALA A 161 -0.60 7.34 12.20
CA ALA A 161 0.75 7.09 12.67
C ALA A 161 1.57 8.38 12.84
N THR A 162 1.43 9.34 11.92
CA THR A 162 2.11 10.64 12.06
C THR A 162 1.58 11.44 13.25
N ARG A 163 0.27 11.43 13.53
CA ARG A 163 -0.30 12.03 14.75
C ARG A 163 0.29 11.41 16.01
N GLN A 164 0.36 10.07 16.08
CA GLN A 164 0.91 9.37 17.24
C GLN A 164 2.38 9.70 17.51
N LEU A 165 3.18 9.91 16.46
CA LEU A 165 4.62 10.16 16.58
C LEU A 165 5.01 11.64 16.73
N PHE A 166 4.25 12.56 16.13
CA PHE A 166 4.59 13.98 16.09
C PHE A 166 3.56 14.89 16.77
N GLY A 167 2.40 14.34 17.17
CA GLY A 167 1.29 15.07 17.75
C GLY A 167 0.31 15.61 16.71
N ASP A 168 -0.97 15.66 17.11
CA ASP A 168 -2.10 16.02 16.24
C ASP A 168 -1.89 17.33 15.50
N MET A 169 -1.45 18.38 16.20
CA MET A 169 -1.27 19.71 15.62
C MET A 169 -0.28 19.73 14.46
N ILE A 170 0.86 19.02 14.60
CA ILE A 170 1.91 19.00 13.59
C ILE A 170 1.47 18.17 12.39
N ALA A 171 0.94 16.97 12.64
CA ALA A 171 0.47 16.09 11.57
C ALA A 171 -0.71 16.70 10.78
N ASP A 172 -1.67 17.33 11.45
CA ASP A 172 -2.78 18.01 10.78
C ASP A 172 -2.34 19.23 9.98
N SER A 173 -1.33 19.98 10.47
CA SER A 173 -0.74 21.07 9.69
C SER A 173 -0.08 20.56 8.43
N TYR A 174 0.65 19.44 8.53
CA TYR A 174 1.29 18.79 7.39
C TYR A 174 0.27 18.34 6.33
N VAL A 175 -0.84 17.70 6.74
CA VAL A 175 -1.92 17.31 5.80
C VAL A 175 -2.54 18.52 5.11
N ARG A 176 -2.84 19.59 5.86
CA ARG A 176 -3.40 20.83 5.27
C ARG A 176 -2.44 21.50 4.30
N GLU A 177 -1.14 21.48 4.57
CA GLU A 177 -0.12 22.02 3.66
C GLU A 177 -0.05 21.20 2.37
N LYS A 178 0.03 19.87 2.49
CA LYS A 178 0.07 18.95 1.33
C LYS A 178 -1.22 19.00 0.52
N ALA A 179 -2.38 19.20 1.14
CA ALA A 179 -3.66 19.37 0.45
C ALA A 179 -3.68 20.57 -0.52
N GLY A 180 -2.85 21.59 -0.27
CA GLY A 180 -2.68 22.71 -1.21
C GLY A 180 -1.88 22.37 -2.47
N GLN A 181 -1.22 21.22 -2.50
CA GLN A 181 -0.31 20.78 -3.58
C GLN A 181 -0.79 19.48 -4.24
N ASP A 182 -1.51 18.65 -3.51
CA ASP A 182 -1.94 17.31 -3.92
C ASP A 182 -3.39 17.06 -3.48
N LEU A 183 -4.27 16.85 -4.46
CA LEU A 183 -5.69 16.60 -4.23
C LEU A 183 -5.96 15.34 -3.42
N ARG A 184 -5.04 14.36 -3.39
CA ARG A 184 -5.17 13.17 -2.53
C ARG A 184 -5.24 13.57 -1.06
N PHE A 185 -4.41 14.51 -0.63
CA PHE A 185 -4.42 15.03 0.74
C PHE A 185 -5.65 15.91 1.03
N ALA A 186 -6.19 16.59 0.02
CA ALA A 186 -7.42 17.37 0.19
C ALA A 186 -8.61 16.47 0.56
N VAL A 187 -8.72 15.30 -0.06
CA VAL A 187 -9.77 14.31 0.28
C VAL A 187 -9.66 13.84 1.74
N LEU A 188 -8.44 13.69 2.28
CA LEU A 188 -8.26 13.26 3.66
C LEU A 188 -8.95 14.21 4.66
N LEU A 189 -8.99 15.51 4.37
CA LEU A 189 -9.58 16.52 5.26
C LEU A 189 -11.09 16.34 5.50
N ASP A 190 -11.77 15.54 4.67
CA ASP A 190 -13.18 15.16 4.86
C ASP A 190 -13.36 14.00 5.86
N TYR A 191 -12.26 13.37 6.26
CA TYR A 191 -12.23 12.22 7.16
C TYR A 191 -11.66 12.60 8.53
N LYS A 192 -11.91 11.70 9.48
CA LYS A 192 -11.29 11.72 10.81
C LYS A 192 -10.42 10.47 10.91
N PRO A 193 -9.08 10.58 10.95
CA PRO A 193 -8.21 9.41 10.89
C PRO A 193 -8.39 8.48 12.10
N GLU A 194 -8.85 9.00 13.25
CA GLU A 194 -9.18 8.18 14.42
C GLU A 194 -10.47 7.34 14.28
N LYS A 195 -11.28 7.60 13.25
CA LYS A 195 -12.51 6.85 12.99
C LYS A 195 -12.24 5.72 12.02
N HIS A 196 -12.80 4.56 12.34
CA HIS A 196 -12.78 3.42 11.43
C HIS A 196 -13.44 3.77 10.09
N PHE A 197 -12.71 3.52 9.00
CA PHE A 197 -13.18 3.60 7.63
C PHE A 197 -13.43 2.19 7.10
N ASP A 198 -14.66 1.91 6.64
CA ASP A 198 -15.06 0.61 6.10
C ASP A 198 -14.54 0.45 4.65
N PHE A 199 -13.24 0.31 4.52
CA PHE A 199 -12.57 0.20 3.21
C PHE A 199 -13.00 -1.06 2.45
N ILE A 200 -13.34 -2.16 3.14
CA ILE A 200 -13.87 -3.38 2.51
C ILE A 200 -15.24 -3.10 1.89
N GLY A 201 -16.17 -2.56 2.68
CA GLY A 201 -17.51 -2.23 2.19
C GLY A 201 -17.48 -1.21 1.05
N ALA A 202 -16.61 -0.20 1.16
CA ALA A 202 -16.39 0.76 0.09
C ALA A 202 -15.81 0.12 -1.17
N THR A 203 -14.87 -0.83 -1.03
CA THR A 203 -14.28 -1.55 -2.18
C THR A 203 -15.32 -2.39 -2.91
N VAL A 204 -16.14 -3.13 -2.16
CA VAL A 204 -17.25 -3.92 -2.71
C VAL A 204 -18.27 -3.00 -3.39
N HIS A 205 -18.60 -1.87 -2.77
CA HIS A 205 -19.52 -0.90 -3.36
C HIS A 205 -18.98 -0.36 -4.69
N LEU A 206 -17.70 0.01 -4.76
CA LEU A 206 -17.07 0.53 -5.98
C LEU A 206 -17.10 -0.50 -7.12
N LEU A 207 -16.69 -1.73 -6.83
CA LEU A 207 -16.74 -2.84 -7.79
C LEU A 207 -18.15 -3.08 -8.33
N GLN A 208 -19.15 -3.12 -7.44
CA GLN A 208 -20.54 -3.37 -7.84
C GLN A 208 -21.14 -2.17 -8.60
N LYS A 209 -20.86 -0.94 -8.17
CA LYS A 209 -21.34 0.29 -8.82
C LYS A 209 -20.87 0.36 -10.28
N TYR A 210 -19.61 0.01 -10.54
CA TYR A 210 -18.99 0.10 -11.87
C TYR A 210 -18.87 -1.23 -12.61
N LYS A 211 -19.49 -2.29 -12.10
CA LYS A 211 -19.32 -3.67 -12.56
C LYS A 211 -19.40 -3.83 -14.08
N THR A 212 -20.46 -3.33 -14.72
CA THR A 212 -20.65 -3.49 -16.17
C THR A 212 -19.52 -2.85 -16.97
N GLN A 213 -19.05 -1.67 -16.57
CA GLN A 213 -17.97 -0.97 -17.26
C GLN A 213 -16.63 -1.69 -17.05
N LEU A 214 -16.38 -2.12 -15.81
CA LEU A 214 -15.19 -2.90 -15.46
C LEU A 214 -15.15 -4.20 -16.28
N GLN A 215 -16.27 -4.94 -16.37
CA GLN A 215 -16.36 -6.17 -17.17
C GLN A 215 -16.13 -5.95 -18.67
N ASN A 216 -16.47 -4.79 -19.22
CA ASN A 216 -16.11 -4.45 -20.60
C ASN A 216 -14.60 -4.29 -20.76
N VAL A 217 -13.95 -3.59 -19.82
CA VAL A 217 -12.47 -3.47 -19.80
C VAL A 217 -11.81 -4.85 -19.69
N GLN A 218 -12.38 -5.76 -18.90
CA GLN A 218 -11.88 -7.14 -18.77
C GLN A 218 -11.95 -7.93 -20.07
N HIS A 219 -13.06 -7.79 -20.81
CA HIS A 219 -13.24 -8.47 -22.08
C HIS A 219 -12.18 -8.08 -23.12
N ASP A 220 -11.76 -6.81 -23.09
CA ASP A 220 -10.82 -6.23 -24.03
C ASP A 220 -9.35 -6.34 -23.59
N SER A 221 -9.08 -6.87 -22.39
CA SER A 221 -7.73 -6.95 -21.82
C SER A 221 -7.00 -8.26 -22.16
N ASP A 222 -5.73 -8.13 -22.52
CA ASP A 222 -4.80 -9.26 -22.65
C ASP A 222 -4.01 -9.54 -21.35
N ASP A 223 -4.09 -8.66 -20.34
CA ASP A 223 -3.47 -8.87 -19.03
C ASP A 223 -4.27 -9.90 -18.21
N PRO A 224 -3.68 -11.06 -17.83
CA PRO A 224 -4.37 -12.07 -17.02
C PRO A 224 -4.94 -11.53 -15.70
N LEU A 225 -4.25 -10.59 -15.04
CA LEU A 225 -4.71 -10.00 -13.78
C LEU A 225 -6.04 -9.27 -13.95
N VAL A 226 -6.26 -8.65 -15.12
CA VAL A 226 -7.50 -7.95 -15.44
C VAL A 226 -8.54 -8.91 -16.01
N LYS A 227 -8.13 -9.73 -16.96
CA LYS A 227 -9.01 -10.64 -17.72
C LYS A 227 -9.68 -11.70 -16.86
N ASP A 228 -8.92 -12.29 -15.93
CA ASP A 228 -9.38 -13.43 -15.13
C ASP A 228 -9.99 -13.00 -13.77
N PHE A 229 -10.07 -11.70 -13.50
CA PHE A 229 -10.62 -11.18 -12.24
C PHE A 229 -12.14 -11.38 -12.14
N ASP A 230 -12.63 -12.17 -11.17
CA ASP A 230 -14.07 -12.43 -11.03
C ASP A 230 -14.69 -11.51 -9.97
N ILE A 231 -15.32 -10.42 -10.40
CA ILE A 231 -16.01 -9.46 -9.51
C ILE A 231 -17.11 -10.17 -8.68
N ASP A 232 -17.84 -11.12 -9.27
CA ASP A 232 -18.95 -11.80 -8.60
C ASP A 232 -18.48 -12.80 -7.55
N ALA A 233 -17.32 -13.43 -7.76
CA ALA A 233 -16.70 -14.31 -6.77
C ALA A 233 -15.99 -13.52 -5.66
N ILE A 234 -15.33 -12.40 -6.00
CA ILE A 234 -14.51 -11.62 -5.06
C ILE A 234 -15.38 -10.84 -4.07
N CYS A 235 -16.47 -10.19 -4.51
CA CYS A 235 -17.28 -9.36 -3.61
C CYS A 235 -17.81 -10.13 -2.37
N PRO A 236 -18.43 -11.32 -2.50
CA PRO A 236 -18.85 -12.11 -1.33
C PRO A 236 -17.67 -12.54 -0.47
N HIS A 237 -16.53 -12.89 -1.08
CA HIS A 237 -15.33 -13.29 -0.34
C HIS A 237 -14.80 -12.15 0.54
N LEU A 238 -14.70 -10.93 0.00
CA LEU A 238 -14.27 -9.76 0.75
C LEU A 238 -15.20 -9.45 1.93
N LEU A 239 -16.52 -9.60 1.75
CA LEU A 239 -17.48 -9.34 2.83
C LEU A 239 -17.36 -10.31 4.01
N LEU A 240 -16.83 -11.52 3.82
CA LEU A 240 -16.54 -12.43 4.95
C LEU A 240 -15.49 -11.86 5.91
N HIS A 241 -14.59 -11.02 5.40
CA HIS A 241 -13.53 -10.38 6.20
C HIS A 241 -13.98 -9.08 6.87
N LYS A 242 -15.18 -8.57 6.54
CA LYS A 242 -15.75 -7.38 7.18
C LYS A 242 -16.21 -7.66 8.62
N GLU A 243 -16.52 -8.92 8.93
CA GLU A 243 -17.07 -9.34 10.24
C GLU A 243 -16.00 -9.71 11.27
N ASP A 244 -14.71 -9.56 10.95
CA ASP A 244 -13.61 -9.81 11.89
C ASP A 244 -12.96 -8.48 12.34
N PRO A 245 -13.53 -7.78 13.35
CA PRO A 245 -12.98 -6.52 13.87
C PRO A 245 -11.71 -6.72 14.71
N GLY A 246 -11.05 -7.89 14.62
CA GLY A 246 -9.97 -8.34 15.49
C GLY A 246 -8.65 -7.57 15.42
N ILE A 247 -8.61 -6.40 14.79
CA ILE A 247 -7.45 -5.50 14.82
C ILE A 247 -7.93 -4.07 15.09
N VAL A 248 -8.13 -3.77 16.36
CA VAL A 248 -8.12 -2.42 16.92
C VAL A 248 -6.96 -2.43 17.95
N PRO A 249 -6.08 -1.41 17.96
CA PRO A 249 -4.83 -1.40 18.72
C PRO A 249 -5.00 -1.58 20.24
#